data_AF-A0AB39ZQM4-F1
#
_entry.id   AF-A0AB39ZQM4-F1
#
_cell.length_a   1.000
_cell.length_b   1.000
_cell.length_c   1.000
_cell.angle_alpha   90.00
_cell.angle_beta   90.00
_cell.angle_gamma   90.00
#
_symmetry.space_group_name_H-M   'P 1'
#
loop_
_entity.id
_entity.type
_entity.pdbx_description
1 polymer ?
#
loop_
_entity_poly.entity_id
_entity_poly.type
_entity_poly.pdbx_seq_one_letter_code
_entity_poly.pdbx_strand_id
1 'polypeptide(L)'
;MNKTILHWSYLNFKDVPMDLFLYEDLEEVYLKENFISVIPKWLLNITTLKFIHLAGNNLSELPTDIYMLENLEFLDVSNNELKELPPTLGLLLNLQQLNVSGNQLTELPVELSSLRNLEHLNIAKNQFRRLPIQLSECVRLNELNVSDNEALLHIPERISNLPMLQSLAADRCALIYLPAALSKFMNHVRIFHNTAINYIPMVYERFYQNFYDNRQRVTPIAVHRKGLFWVRELETNTRLVLPVGTRTVFPVPSTENRVTLYDDCLHALQSLNRSLPVYENAALHRLLPEPYISSHINNGPIARCTNSTCSRCLYTSYYFMVVKRRGSTSKQLFTCNFCTNRCALLWLTSNDKKYYQVNWRVSDDDDDDEEHVSSVLYMSCKCY
;
A
#
# COMPACT_ATOMS: atom_id res chain seq x y z
N MET A 1 42.60 7.59 22.07
CA MET A 1 41.49 8.25 22.82
C MET A 1 40.38 7.22 22.95
N ASN A 2 39.85 6.95 24.16
CA ASN A 2 38.80 5.94 24.36
C ASN A 2 37.42 6.51 24.01
N LYS A 3 37.16 6.71 22.72
CA LYS A 3 35.80 6.99 22.23
C LYS A 3 35.35 5.83 21.38
N THR A 4 34.29 5.17 21.83
CA THR A 4 33.60 4.10 21.10
C THR A 4 32.61 4.65 20.07
N ILE A 5 32.20 5.91 20.20
CA ILE A 5 31.20 6.56 19.33
C ILE A 5 31.77 7.87 18.78
N LEU A 6 31.70 8.06 17.47
CA LEU A 6 32.12 9.29 16.78
C LEU A 6 31.00 9.85 15.90
N HIS A 7 30.58 11.08 16.20
CA HIS A 7 29.60 11.84 15.43
C HIS A 7 30.26 12.90 14.55
N TRP A 8 30.45 12.58 13.29
CA TRP A 8 31.15 13.36 12.26
C TRP A 8 30.27 13.67 11.04
N SER A 9 28.96 13.75 11.27
CA SER A 9 27.97 14.14 10.27
C SER A 9 28.00 15.65 10.00
N TYR A 10 27.61 16.08 8.79
CA TYR A 10 27.50 17.50 8.40
C TYR A 10 28.82 18.30 8.47
N LEU A 11 29.97 17.66 8.23
CA LEU A 11 31.30 18.28 8.31
C LEU A 11 31.94 18.55 6.94
N ASN A 12 31.18 18.35 5.86
CA ASN A 12 31.64 18.53 4.48
C ASN A 12 32.85 17.65 4.10
N PHE A 13 33.00 16.48 4.75
CA PHE A 13 34.08 15.56 4.41
C PHE A 13 33.92 15.02 2.99
N LYS A 14 34.97 15.13 2.19
CA LYS A 14 35.03 14.55 0.83
C LYS A 14 35.52 13.10 0.83
N ASP A 15 36.27 12.75 1.87
CA ASP A 15 36.81 11.43 2.11
C ASP A 15 36.60 11.08 3.58
N VAL A 16 36.52 9.79 3.90
CA VAL A 16 36.51 9.34 5.29
C VAL A 16 37.83 9.78 5.96
N PRO A 17 37.82 10.57 7.04
CA PRO A 17 39.05 11.07 7.63
C PRO A 17 39.86 9.94 8.27
N MET A 18 41.16 9.91 7.96
CA MET A 18 42.08 8.86 8.43
C MET A 18 42.24 8.85 9.95
N ASP A 19 41.89 9.95 10.62
CA ASP A 19 41.86 10.10 12.08
C ASP A 19 40.96 9.07 12.78
N LEU A 20 39.99 8.45 12.08
CA LEU A 20 39.21 7.33 12.63
C LEU A 20 40.11 6.17 13.10
N PHE A 21 41.25 5.96 12.45
CA PHE A 21 42.20 4.90 12.80
C PHE A 21 42.86 5.11 14.18
N LEU A 22 42.77 6.32 14.75
CA LEU A 22 43.32 6.64 16.07
C LEU A 22 42.42 6.19 17.24
N TYR A 23 41.25 5.63 16.95
CA TYR A 23 40.26 5.19 17.92
C TYR A 23 40.18 3.66 17.92
N GLU A 24 41.00 3.03 18.76
CA GLU A 24 41.18 1.57 18.83
C GLU A 24 39.89 0.81 19.22
N ASP A 25 39.03 1.45 20.02
CA ASP A 25 37.77 0.86 20.50
C ASP A 25 36.53 1.38 19.74
N LEU A 26 36.69 1.88 18.52
CA LEU A 26 35.58 2.50 17.78
C LEU A 26 34.50 1.46 17.41
N GLU A 27 33.29 1.65 17.94
CA GLU A 27 32.14 0.78 17.67
C GLU A 27 31.09 1.46 16.78
N GLU A 28 30.94 2.79 16.87
CA GLU A 28 29.94 3.53 16.11
C GLU A 28 30.53 4.75 15.42
N VAL A 29 30.24 4.91 14.13
CA VAL A 29 30.65 6.06 13.35
C VAL A 29 29.49 6.63 12.55
N TYR A 30 29.25 7.94 12.72
CA TYR A 30 28.23 8.70 12.01
C TYR A 30 28.91 9.70 11.09
N LEU A 31 28.71 9.52 9.79
CA LEU A 31 29.28 10.32 8.70
C LEU A 31 28.18 10.82 7.76
N LYS A 32 26.97 11.02 8.29
CA LYS A 32 25.78 11.44 7.53
C LYS A 32 25.95 12.84 6.93
N GLU A 33 25.35 13.10 5.76
CA GLU A 33 25.34 14.42 5.10
C GLU A 33 26.76 15.00 4.95
N ASN A 34 27.62 14.23 4.29
CA ASN A 34 28.95 14.66 3.86
C ASN A 34 29.03 14.52 2.33
N PHE A 35 30.23 14.58 1.76
CA PHE A 35 30.48 14.41 0.33
C PHE A 35 31.38 13.20 0.04
N ILE A 36 31.30 12.17 0.88
CA ILE A 36 32.17 10.99 0.78
C ILE A 36 31.74 10.18 -0.43
N SER A 37 32.66 9.97 -1.37
CA SER A 37 32.39 9.18 -2.58
C SER A 37 32.88 7.73 -2.51
N VAL A 38 33.79 7.41 -1.60
CA VAL A 38 34.41 6.09 -1.47
C VAL A 38 34.59 5.70 -0.01
N ILE A 39 34.24 4.45 0.33
CA ILE A 39 34.63 3.84 1.60
C ILE A 39 36.05 3.28 1.44
N PRO A 40 37.06 3.81 2.14
CA PRO A 40 38.43 3.35 1.96
C PRO A 40 38.62 1.99 2.62
N LYS A 41 39.47 1.14 2.00
CA LYS A 41 39.73 -0.23 2.48
C LYS A 41 40.16 -0.31 3.94
N TRP A 42 40.92 0.67 4.43
CA TRP A 42 41.39 0.68 5.81
C TRP A 42 40.24 0.81 6.83
N LEU A 43 39.08 1.38 6.45
CA LEU A 43 37.92 1.46 7.34
C LEU A 43 37.36 0.06 7.65
N LEU A 44 37.47 -0.86 6.69
CA LEU A 44 37.02 -2.24 6.80
C LEU A 44 37.86 -3.06 7.79
N ASN A 45 39.04 -2.57 8.16
CA ASN A 45 39.90 -3.18 9.17
C ASN A 45 39.52 -2.80 10.61
N ILE A 46 38.60 -1.84 10.81
CA ILE A 46 38.09 -1.48 12.13
C ILE A 46 36.98 -2.47 12.49
N THR A 47 37.36 -3.72 12.77
CA THR A 47 36.44 -4.84 12.99
C THR A 47 35.61 -4.72 14.27
N THR A 48 35.91 -3.74 15.13
CA THR A 48 35.11 -3.36 16.30
C THR A 48 33.82 -2.63 15.92
N LEU A 49 33.69 -2.12 14.69
CA LEU A 49 32.51 -1.37 14.23
C LEU A 49 31.24 -2.24 14.25
N LYS A 50 30.23 -1.73 14.94
CA LYS A 50 28.86 -2.25 15.01
C LYS A 50 27.86 -1.36 14.27
N PHE A 51 28.13 -0.06 14.18
CA PHE A 51 27.21 0.92 13.61
C PHE A 51 27.92 1.86 12.62
N ILE A 52 27.46 1.87 11.37
CA ILE A 52 27.96 2.77 10.32
C ILE A 52 26.79 3.53 9.72
N HIS A 53 26.85 4.87 9.80
CA HIS A 53 25.85 5.75 9.20
C HIS A 53 26.49 6.69 8.16
N LEU A 54 26.26 6.39 6.89
CA LEU A 54 26.79 7.08 5.71
C LEU A 54 25.68 7.68 4.83
N ALA A 55 24.45 7.83 5.34
CA ALA A 55 23.38 8.40 4.54
C ALA A 55 23.66 9.84 4.07
N GLY A 56 23.18 10.21 2.88
CA GLY A 56 23.36 11.56 2.32
C GLY A 56 24.82 11.83 1.96
N ASN A 57 25.42 10.90 1.21
CA ASN A 57 26.79 11.02 0.68
C ASN A 57 26.78 10.76 -0.83
N ASN A 58 27.95 10.65 -1.44
CA ASN A 58 28.12 10.47 -2.88
C ASN A 58 28.65 9.07 -3.23
N LEU A 59 28.33 8.05 -2.42
CA LEU A 59 28.82 6.68 -2.63
C LEU A 59 28.20 6.08 -3.89
N SER A 60 29.03 5.67 -4.84
CA SER A 60 28.60 4.97 -6.06
C SER A 60 28.58 3.45 -5.92
N GLU A 61 29.36 2.90 -4.99
CA GLU A 61 29.48 1.48 -4.72
C GLU A 61 29.81 1.20 -3.24
N LEU A 62 29.51 -0.02 -2.78
CA LEU A 62 30.04 -0.55 -1.52
C LEU A 62 31.21 -1.50 -1.84
N PRO A 63 32.28 -1.50 -1.02
CA PRO A 63 33.43 -2.37 -1.26
C PRO A 63 33.04 -3.84 -1.13
N THR A 64 33.58 -4.69 -2.02
CA THR A 64 33.38 -6.15 -1.94
C THR A 64 33.89 -6.74 -0.63
N ASP A 65 34.85 -6.08 0.02
CA ASP A 65 35.46 -6.50 1.28
C ASP A 65 34.63 -6.08 2.52
N ILE A 66 33.40 -5.58 2.34
CA ILE A 66 32.55 -5.13 3.46
C ILE A 66 32.29 -6.22 4.51
N TYR A 67 32.36 -7.50 4.09
CA TYR A 67 32.23 -8.67 4.97
C TYR A 67 33.25 -8.73 6.11
N MET A 68 34.37 -8.00 6.01
CA MET A 68 35.38 -7.91 7.08
C MET A 68 34.85 -7.26 8.36
N LEU A 69 33.76 -6.48 8.26
CA LEU A 69 33.08 -5.87 9.40
C LEU A 69 32.15 -6.88 10.08
N GLU A 70 32.70 -7.98 10.60
CA GLU A 70 31.95 -9.14 11.11
C GLU A 70 30.99 -8.78 12.27
N ASN A 71 31.29 -7.73 13.03
CA ASN A 71 30.47 -7.25 14.14
C ASN A 71 29.41 -6.22 13.73
N LEU A 72 29.27 -5.90 12.45
CA LEU A 72 28.34 -4.87 11.99
C LEU A 72 26.89 -5.28 12.23
N GLU A 73 26.16 -4.48 13.00
CA GLU A 73 24.75 -4.68 13.35
C GLU A 73 23.85 -3.69 12.59
N PHE A 74 24.35 -2.49 12.30
CA PHE A 74 23.62 -1.43 11.61
C PHE A 74 24.44 -0.82 10.47
N LEU A 75 23.85 -0.76 9.28
CA LEU A 75 24.39 -0.08 8.11
C LEU A 75 23.33 0.82 7.47
N ASP A 76 23.56 2.13 7.46
CA ASP A 76 22.76 3.10 6.70
C ASP A 76 23.60 3.77 5.63
N VAL A 77 23.31 3.47 4.37
CA VAL A 77 23.89 4.07 3.16
C VAL A 77 22.79 4.68 2.29
N SER A 78 21.70 5.14 2.90
CA SER A 78 20.58 5.74 2.19
C SER A 78 20.92 7.10 1.57
N ASN A 79 20.19 7.53 0.54
CA ASN A 79 20.43 8.78 -0.18
C ASN A 79 21.89 8.88 -0.67
N ASN A 80 22.30 7.90 -1.48
CA ASN A 80 23.59 7.82 -2.17
C ASN A 80 23.34 7.50 -3.66
N GLU A 81 24.37 7.09 -4.40
CA GLU A 81 24.30 6.79 -5.84
C GLU A 81 24.52 5.30 -6.14
N LEU A 82 24.23 4.41 -5.19
CA LEU A 82 24.47 2.97 -5.32
C LEU A 82 23.58 2.36 -6.42
N LYS A 83 24.20 1.64 -7.35
CA LYS A 83 23.50 0.91 -8.44
C LYS A 83 23.30 -0.57 -8.13
N GLU A 84 24.19 -1.14 -7.32
CA GLU A 84 24.14 -2.53 -6.88
C GLU A 84 24.67 -2.65 -5.45
N LEU A 85 24.35 -3.78 -4.81
CA LEU A 85 24.94 -4.18 -3.52
C LEU A 85 25.86 -5.38 -3.77
N PRO A 86 27.06 -5.42 -3.18
CA PRO A 86 27.96 -6.54 -3.37
C PRO A 86 27.36 -7.82 -2.75
N PRO A 87 27.47 -8.99 -3.42
CA PRO A 87 27.00 -10.27 -2.88
C PRO A 87 27.57 -10.60 -1.49
N THR A 88 28.79 -10.15 -1.21
CA THR A 88 29.47 -10.32 0.08
C THR A 88 28.79 -9.60 1.25
N LEU A 89 27.86 -8.67 0.99
CA LEU A 89 27.01 -8.09 2.04
C LEU A 89 26.21 -9.17 2.78
N GLY A 90 25.85 -10.26 2.11
CA GLY A 90 25.17 -11.42 2.71
C GLY A 90 25.99 -12.18 3.75
N LEU A 91 27.29 -11.87 3.89
CA LEU A 91 28.19 -12.49 4.86
C LEU A 91 28.23 -11.74 6.22
N LEU A 92 27.56 -10.59 6.33
CA LEU A 92 27.46 -9.83 7.58
C LEU A 92 26.44 -10.45 8.52
N LEU A 93 26.76 -11.62 9.08
CA LEU A 93 25.79 -12.45 9.81
C LEU A 93 25.19 -11.78 11.06
N ASN A 94 25.84 -10.75 11.61
CA ASN A 94 25.34 -9.97 12.75
C ASN A 94 24.45 -8.79 12.35
N LEU A 95 24.29 -8.50 11.05
CA LEU A 95 23.54 -7.35 10.57
C LEU A 95 22.05 -7.48 10.91
N GLN A 96 21.55 -6.50 11.67
CA GLN A 96 20.16 -6.40 12.12
C GLN A 96 19.40 -5.33 11.35
N GLN A 97 20.06 -4.26 10.93
CA GLN A 97 19.43 -3.14 10.24
C GLN A 97 20.21 -2.74 8.99
N LEU A 98 19.52 -2.72 7.84
CA LEU A 98 20.06 -2.28 6.57
C LEU A 98 19.14 -1.23 5.94
N ASN A 99 19.66 -0.02 5.78
CA ASN A 99 18.99 1.06 5.07
C ASN A 99 19.78 1.44 3.81
N VAL A 100 19.21 1.13 2.65
CA VAL A 100 19.76 1.46 1.32
C VAL A 100 18.75 2.29 0.52
N SER A 101 17.81 2.95 1.20
CA SER A 101 16.77 3.74 0.54
C SER A 101 17.33 4.97 -0.18
N GLY A 102 16.66 5.47 -1.22
CA GLY A 102 17.14 6.66 -1.94
C GLY A 102 18.41 6.41 -2.75
N ASN A 103 18.52 5.26 -3.41
CA ASN A 103 19.62 4.89 -4.29
C ASN A 103 19.09 4.56 -5.69
N GLN A 104 19.92 3.95 -6.55
CA GLN A 104 19.58 3.56 -7.91
C GLN A 104 19.51 2.03 -8.07
N LEU A 105 19.22 1.31 -6.98
CA LEU A 105 19.21 -0.16 -6.96
C LEU A 105 18.04 -0.71 -7.79
N THR A 106 18.32 -1.72 -8.61
CA THR A 106 17.30 -2.43 -9.39
C THR A 106 16.97 -3.82 -8.84
N GLU A 107 17.90 -4.42 -8.10
CA GLU A 107 17.78 -5.75 -7.49
C GLU A 107 18.60 -5.86 -6.19
N LEU A 108 18.27 -6.88 -5.39
CA LEU A 108 19.06 -7.27 -4.22
C LEU A 108 19.85 -8.53 -4.58
N PRO A 109 21.11 -8.68 -4.13
CA PRO A 109 21.85 -9.92 -4.29
C PRO A 109 21.13 -11.06 -3.57
N VAL A 110 21.16 -12.26 -4.16
CA VAL A 110 20.46 -13.42 -3.59
C VAL A 110 21.04 -13.80 -2.23
N GLU A 111 22.33 -13.56 -2.04
CA GLU A 111 23.11 -13.81 -0.83
C GLU A 111 22.58 -13.04 0.39
N LEU A 112 21.86 -11.93 0.18
CA LEU A 112 21.22 -11.16 1.26
C LEU A 112 20.22 -12.02 2.06
N SER A 113 19.72 -13.10 1.47
CA SER A 113 18.87 -14.10 2.15
C SER A 113 19.57 -14.83 3.31
N SER A 114 20.91 -14.77 3.36
CA SER A 114 21.75 -15.35 4.41
C SER A 114 21.74 -14.54 5.71
N LEU A 115 21.28 -13.29 5.67
CA LEU A 115 21.18 -12.40 6.82
C LEU A 115 20.01 -12.81 7.73
N ARG A 116 20.17 -13.93 8.46
CA ARG A 116 19.14 -14.49 9.36
C ARG A 116 18.84 -13.59 10.56
N ASN A 117 19.74 -12.65 10.88
CA ASN A 117 19.59 -11.66 11.95
C ASN A 117 18.97 -10.35 11.49
N LEU A 118 18.71 -10.16 10.19
CA LEU A 118 18.15 -8.92 9.67
C LEU A 118 16.72 -8.74 10.17
N GLU A 119 16.48 -7.64 10.90
CA GLU A 119 15.21 -7.25 11.49
C GLU A 119 14.56 -6.10 10.71
N HIS A 120 15.36 -5.15 10.22
CA HIS A 120 14.87 -3.97 9.51
C HIS A 120 15.54 -3.85 8.14
N LEU A 121 14.74 -3.83 7.08
CA LEU A 121 15.21 -3.60 5.72
C LEU A 121 14.45 -2.45 5.06
N ASN A 122 15.17 -1.39 4.72
CA ASN A 122 14.61 -0.26 3.98
C ASN A 122 15.29 -0.12 2.62
N ILE A 123 14.52 -0.42 1.57
CA ILE A 123 14.91 -0.32 0.16
C ILE A 123 14.03 0.69 -0.60
N ALA A 124 13.34 1.57 0.12
CA ALA A 124 12.45 2.56 -0.47
C ALA A 124 13.19 3.52 -1.42
N LYS A 125 12.47 4.20 -2.33
CA LYS A 125 13.04 5.19 -3.25
C LYS A 125 14.23 4.62 -4.06
N ASN A 126 13.99 3.50 -4.72
CA ASN A 126 14.94 2.83 -5.61
C ASN A 126 14.22 2.51 -6.93
N GLN A 127 14.78 1.62 -7.75
CA GLN A 127 14.25 1.26 -9.07
C GLN A 127 13.82 -0.22 -9.13
N PHE A 128 13.39 -0.79 -8.01
CA PHE A 128 13.01 -2.20 -7.93
C PHE A 128 11.77 -2.47 -8.79
N ARG A 129 11.89 -3.49 -9.65
CA ARG A 129 10.76 -4.02 -10.44
C ARG A 129 10.16 -5.28 -9.80
N ARG A 130 10.96 -6.00 -9.04
CA ARG A 130 10.61 -7.26 -8.37
C ARG A 130 11.42 -7.40 -7.08
N LEU A 131 10.87 -8.12 -6.11
CA LEU A 131 11.60 -8.55 -4.92
C LEU A 131 12.01 -10.02 -5.08
N PRO A 132 13.24 -10.42 -4.69
CA PRO A 132 13.64 -11.82 -4.73
C PRO A 132 12.85 -12.62 -3.70
N ILE A 133 12.34 -13.79 -4.10
CA ILE A 133 11.57 -14.67 -3.20
C ILE A 133 12.43 -15.13 -2.01
N GLN A 134 13.75 -15.22 -2.20
CA GLN A 134 14.74 -15.58 -1.20
C GLN A 134 14.79 -14.60 -0.03
N LEU A 135 14.30 -13.35 -0.18
CA LEU A 135 14.16 -12.45 0.97
C LEU A 135 13.24 -13.04 2.07
N SER A 136 12.37 -14.00 1.72
CA SER A 136 11.60 -14.77 2.71
C SER A 136 12.42 -15.69 3.62
N GLU A 137 13.74 -15.78 3.41
CA GLU A 137 14.68 -16.51 4.27
C GLU A 137 15.22 -15.66 5.43
N CYS A 138 15.08 -14.33 5.37
CA CYS A 138 15.34 -13.43 6.49
C CYS A 138 14.25 -13.60 7.56
N VAL A 139 14.30 -14.72 8.28
CA VAL A 139 13.23 -15.16 9.20
C VAL A 139 12.98 -14.21 10.38
N ARG A 140 13.95 -13.37 10.72
CA ARG A 140 13.83 -12.32 11.75
C ARG A 140 13.33 -10.98 11.22
N LEU A 141 13.11 -10.85 9.91
CA LEU A 141 12.69 -9.59 9.31
C LEU A 141 11.34 -9.16 9.89
N ASN A 142 11.38 -8.03 10.59
CA ASN A 142 10.28 -7.44 11.34
C ASN A 142 9.68 -6.25 10.56
N GLU A 143 10.53 -5.46 9.90
CA GLU A 143 10.11 -4.30 9.14
C GLU A 143 10.70 -4.30 7.73
N LEU A 144 9.82 -4.16 6.74
CA LEU A 144 10.19 -4.05 5.34
C LEU A 144 9.57 -2.79 4.72
N ASN A 145 10.40 -1.89 4.23
CA ASN A 145 9.97 -0.73 3.46
C ASN A 145 10.49 -0.78 2.03
N VAL A 146 9.56 -0.90 1.09
CA VAL A 146 9.78 -0.91 -0.37
C VAL A 146 9.07 0.24 -1.07
N SER A 147 8.60 1.25 -0.33
CA SER A 147 7.86 2.39 -0.88
C SER A 147 8.66 3.14 -1.94
N ASP A 148 7.99 3.91 -2.80
CA ASP A 148 8.63 4.72 -3.85
C ASP A 148 9.48 3.88 -4.82
N ASN A 149 9.10 2.63 -5.04
CA ASN A 149 9.60 1.82 -6.15
C ASN A 149 8.52 1.77 -7.22
N GLU A 150 8.46 2.83 -8.04
CA GLU A 150 7.35 3.09 -8.97
C GLU A 150 7.13 1.98 -10.00
N ALA A 151 8.13 1.13 -10.25
CA ALA A 151 8.03 0.00 -11.18
C ALA A 151 7.78 -1.35 -10.48
N LEU A 152 7.63 -1.39 -9.15
CA LEU A 152 7.40 -2.62 -8.40
C LEU A 152 5.95 -3.08 -8.55
N LEU A 153 5.76 -4.23 -9.19
CA LEU A 153 4.43 -4.75 -9.52
C LEU A 153 3.82 -5.68 -8.46
N HIS A 154 4.67 -6.35 -7.68
CA HIS A 154 4.25 -7.42 -6.78
C HIS A 154 5.08 -7.47 -5.51
N ILE A 155 4.42 -7.80 -4.40
CA ILE A 155 5.08 -8.30 -3.19
C ILE A 155 4.80 -9.80 -3.10
N PRO A 156 5.83 -10.66 -3.13
CA PRO A 156 5.65 -12.10 -2.95
C PRO A 156 4.91 -12.46 -1.65
N GLU A 157 3.98 -13.42 -1.74
CA GLU A 157 3.18 -13.85 -0.59
C GLU A 157 4.04 -14.45 0.54
N ARG A 158 5.15 -15.12 0.18
CA ARG A 158 6.10 -15.64 1.19
C ARG A 158 6.76 -14.54 2.02
N ILE A 159 7.04 -13.38 1.43
CA ILE A 159 7.60 -12.24 2.16
C ILE A 159 6.54 -11.66 3.08
N SER A 160 5.33 -11.50 2.56
CA SER A 160 4.21 -10.92 3.30
C SER A 160 3.75 -11.77 4.49
N ASN A 161 4.00 -13.08 4.42
CA ASN A 161 3.70 -14.07 5.46
C ASN A 161 4.93 -14.47 6.30
N LEU A 162 6.00 -13.67 6.29
CA LEU A 162 7.18 -13.89 7.13
C LEU A 162 6.79 -13.97 8.62
N PRO A 163 7.37 -14.90 9.39
CA PRO A 163 6.88 -15.24 10.72
C PRO A 163 7.03 -14.10 11.72
N MET A 164 8.01 -13.20 11.54
CA MET A 164 8.26 -12.08 12.45
C MET A 164 7.85 -10.71 11.88
N LEU A 165 7.36 -10.64 10.63
CA LEU A 165 7.09 -9.37 9.96
C LEU A 165 5.90 -8.65 10.60
N GLN A 166 6.16 -7.50 11.21
CA GLN A 166 5.16 -6.63 11.83
C GLN A 166 4.84 -5.40 10.99
N SER A 167 5.76 -4.92 10.17
CA SER A 167 5.60 -3.71 9.38
C SER A 167 5.92 -3.94 7.91
N LEU A 168 4.97 -3.61 7.03
CA LEU A 168 5.17 -3.62 5.58
C LEU A 168 4.75 -2.27 4.98
N ALA A 169 5.70 -1.54 4.42
CA ALA A 169 5.45 -0.31 3.67
C ALA A 169 5.80 -0.49 2.19
N ALA A 170 4.86 -0.18 1.30
CA ALA A 170 4.97 -0.22 -0.14
C ALA A 170 4.09 0.87 -0.77
N ASP A 171 4.16 2.08 -0.22
CA ASP A 171 3.46 3.25 -0.77
C ASP A 171 4.08 3.66 -2.10
N ARG A 172 3.29 4.25 -3.02
CA ARG A 172 3.80 4.80 -4.30
C ARG A 172 4.64 3.79 -5.10
N CYS A 173 4.13 2.57 -5.21
CA CYS A 173 4.62 1.55 -6.13
C CYS A 173 3.60 1.35 -7.28
N ALA A 174 3.86 0.40 -8.18
CA ALA A 174 2.91 -0.02 -9.23
C ALA A 174 2.25 -1.37 -8.91
N LEU A 175 1.95 -1.63 -7.62
CA LEU A 175 1.39 -2.91 -7.21
C LEU A 175 0.06 -3.19 -7.92
N ILE A 176 -0.04 -4.32 -8.61
CA ILE A 176 -1.28 -4.69 -9.32
C ILE A 176 -2.23 -5.52 -8.46
N TYR A 177 -1.71 -6.18 -7.42
CA TYR A 177 -2.49 -6.87 -6.40
C TYR A 177 -1.75 -6.87 -5.07
N LEU A 178 -2.52 -7.06 -3.99
CA LEU A 178 -1.99 -7.25 -2.65
C LEU A 178 -1.96 -8.74 -2.27
N PRO A 179 -0.95 -9.18 -1.52
CA PRO A 179 -0.87 -10.52 -0.92
C PRO A 179 -2.16 -10.89 -0.19
N ALA A 180 -2.71 -12.09 -0.42
CA ALA A 180 -3.92 -12.54 0.26
C ALA A 180 -3.65 -13.07 1.68
N ALA A 181 -2.43 -13.55 1.93
CA ALA A 181 -1.92 -13.87 3.26
C ALA A 181 -0.96 -12.79 3.77
N LEU A 182 -1.09 -12.46 5.05
CA LEU A 182 -0.19 -11.60 5.79
C LEU A 182 0.26 -12.34 7.05
N SER A 183 1.44 -11.98 7.55
CA SER A 183 1.91 -12.46 8.84
C SER A 183 0.86 -12.23 9.92
N LYS A 184 0.73 -13.19 10.84
CA LYS A 184 -0.14 -13.07 12.01
C LYS A 184 0.26 -11.86 12.87
N PHE A 185 1.56 -11.55 12.92
CA PHE A 185 2.14 -10.48 13.73
C PHE A 185 2.17 -9.12 13.03
N MET A 186 1.69 -9.04 11.79
CA MET A 186 1.58 -7.80 11.04
C MET A 186 0.70 -6.79 11.82
N ASN A 187 1.30 -5.65 12.19
CA ASN A 187 0.72 -4.56 12.97
C ASN A 187 0.57 -3.28 12.13
N HIS A 188 1.51 -3.05 11.21
CA HIS A 188 1.54 -1.87 10.38
C HIS A 188 1.60 -2.26 8.90
N VAL A 189 0.67 -1.74 8.11
CA VAL A 189 0.71 -1.86 6.65
C VAL A 189 0.47 -0.49 6.04
N ARG A 190 1.38 -0.09 5.16
CA ARG A 190 1.33 1.18 4.44
C ARG A 190 1.46 0.91 2.95
N ILE A 191 0.35 0.93 2.22
CA ILE A 191 0.27 0.55 0.79
C ILE A 191 -0.53 1.58 -0.01
N PHE A 192 -0.68 2.78 0.55
CA PHE A 192 -1.42 3.88 -0.02
C PHE A 192 -0.71 4.37 -1.30
N HIS A 193 -1.49 4.94 -2.23
CA HIS A 193 -0.97 5.49 -3.49
C HIS A 193 -0.41 4.44 -4.48
N ASN A 194 -0.99 3.24 -4.51
CA ASN A 194 -0.80 2.29 -5.62
C ASN A 194 -2.04 2.33 -6.52
N THR A 195 -1.97 3.07 -7.63
CA THR A 195 -3.15 3.33 -8.50
C THR A 195 -3.64 2.11 -9.27
N ALA A 196 -2.79 1.08 -9.42
CA ALA A 196 -3.13 -0.17 -10.10
C ALA A 196 -3.87 -1.18 -9.22
N ILE A 197 -3.91 -0.99 -7.88
CA ILE A 197 -4.64 -1.88 -6.98
C ILE A 197 -6.14 -1.67 -7.17
N ASN A 198 -6.82 -2.74 -7.58
CA ASN A 198 -8.26 -2.77 -7.82
C ASN A 198 -9.04 -3.62 -6.82
N TYR A 199 -8.32 -4.30 -5.92
CA TYR A 199 -8.89 -5.20 -4.94
C TYR A 199 -8.00 -5.18 -3.69
N ILE A 200 -8.61 -4.88 -2.55
CA ILE A 200 -7.96 -4.96 -1.25
C ILE A 200 -8.49 -6.21 -0.54
N PRO A 201 -7.65 -7.23 -0.28
CA PRO A 201 -8.07 -8.42 0.45
C PRO A 201 -8.55 -8.06 1.87
N MET A 202 -9.55 -8.77 2.39
CA MET A 202 -10.10 -8.48 3.74
C MET A 202 -9.06 -8.63 4.87
N VAL A 203 -7.95 -9.36 4.67
CA VAL A 203 -6.88 -9.44 5.67
C VAL A 203 -6.28 -8.06 6.01
N TYR A 204 -6.49 -7.06 5.15
CA TYR A 204 -6.08 -5.68 5.38
C TYR A 204 -7.11 -4.87 6.18
N GLU A 205 -8.33 -5.39 6.41
CA GLU A 205 -9.38 -4.69 7.15
C GLU A 205 -8.94 -4.33 8.57
N ARG A 206 -8.15 -5.19 9.20
CA ARG A 206 -7.60 -4.94 10.55
C ARG A 206 -6.63 -3.76 10.63
N PHE A 207 -6.15 -3.24 9.49
CA PHE A 207 -5.25 -2.07 9.45
C PHE A 207 -5.97 -0.77 9.09
N TYR A 208 -7.27 -0.82 8.77
CA TYR A 208 -8.07 0.39 8.77
C TYR A 208 -8.11 0.92 10.20
N GLN A 209 -7.52 2.10 10.44
CA GLN A 209 -7.28 2.65 11.78
C GLN A 209 -8.50 2.52 12.73
N ASN A 210 -8.27 1.97 13.93
CA ASN A 210 -9.21 1.83 15.06
C ASN A 210 -9.67 3.16 15.72
N PHE A 211 -9.67 4.28 15.00
CA PHE A 211 -10.18 5.57 15.54
C PHE A 211 -11.72 5.63 15.65
N TYR A 212 -12.42 4.49 15.46
CA TYR A 212 -13.87 4.41 15.35
C TYR A 212 -14.56 3.71 16.52
N ASP A 213 -13.87 2.83 17.27
CA ASP A 213 -14.51 2.00 18.29
C ASP A 213 -14.79 2.73 19.62
N ASN A 214 -14.24 3.94 19.80
CA ASN A 214 -14.45 4.78 21.00
C ASN A 214 -15.25 6.07 20.73
N ARG A 215 -16.33 6.03 19.93
CA ARG A 215 -17.26 7.17 19.84
C ARG A 215 -18.54 6.93 20.63
N GLN A 216 -18.85 7.85 21.54
CA GLN A 216 -20.13 7.91 22.23
C GLN A 216 -21.28 7.97 21.20
N ARG A 217 -22.35 7.20 21.45
CA ARG A 217 -23.54 7.17 20.60
C ARG A 217 -24.13 8.58 20.49
N VAL A 218 -24.11 9.16 19.29
CA VAL A 218 -24.85 10.38 18.98
C VAL A 218 -26.17 9.99 18.30
N THR A 219 -27.24 10.73 18.61
CA THR A 219 -28.60 10.53 18.09
C THR A 219 -28.64 10.72 16.57
N PRO A 220 -29.31 9.85 15.78
CA PRO A 220 -29.34 9.97 14.32
C PRO A 220 -30.13 11.21 13.88
N ILE A 221 -29.63 11.96 12.89
CA ILE A 221 -30.40 13.03 12.22
C ILE A 221 -31.23 12.43 11.07
N ALA A 222 -32.44 12.95 10.87
CA ALA A 222 -33.33 12.52 9.80
C ALA A 222 -32.80 12.92 8.41
N VAL A 223 -32.59 11.93 7.53
CA VAL A 223 -32.14 12.14 6.15
C VAL A 223 -33.34 12.46 5.24
N HIS A 224 -33.30 13.59 4.54
CA HIS A 224 -34.30 13.90 3.52
C HIS A 224 -34.07 13.07 2.24
N ARG A 225 -35.13 12.40 1.77
CA ARG A 225 -35.15 11.35 0.72
C ARG A 225 -34.75 11.76 -0.70
N LYS A 226 -34.53 13.05 -1.00
CA LYS A 226 -34.25 13.51 -2.38
C LYS A 226 -32.81 13.17 -2.77
N GLY A 227 -32.63 12.21 -3.68
CA GLY A 227 -31.33 11.87 -4.27
C GLY A 227 -30.72 10.54 -3.82
N LEU A 228 -31.50 9.66 -3.18
CA LEU A 228 -31.09 8.30 -2.79
C LEU A 228 -32.08 7.26 -3.37
N PHE A 229 -31.61 6.04 -3.60
CA PHE A 229 -32.44 4.88 -3.91
C PHE A 229 -32.00 3.66 -3.12
N TRP A 230 -32.86 2.64 -3.06
CA TRP A 230 -32.61 1.44 -2.28
C TRP A 230 -32.26 0.27 -3.16
N VAL A 231 -31.29 -0.53 -2.71
CA VAL A 231 -31.05 -1.86 -3.21
C VAL A 231 -31.48 -2.85 -2.14
N ARG A 232 -32.52 -3.62 -2.42
CA ARG A 232 -33.04 -4.65 -1.53
C ARG A 232 -32.43 -5.99 -1.92
N GLU A 233 -31.68 -6.57 -1.00
CA GLU A 233 -31.18 -7.92 -1.11
C GLU A 233 -32.27 -8.93 -0.74
N LEU A 234 -32.44 -9.98 -1.55
CA LEU A 234 -33.64 -10.82 -1.50
C LEU A 234 -33.60 -11.97 -0.49
N GLU A 235 -32.43 -12.48 -0.10
CA GLU A 235 -32.33 -13.61 0.85
C GLU A 235 -32.54 -13.15 2.30
N THR A 236 -32.00 -11.99 2.68
CA THR A 236 -32.05 -11.46 4.05
C THR A 236 -32.91 -10.22 4.22
N ASN A 237 -33.52 -9.74 3.13
CA ASN A 237 -34.33 -8.53 3.11
C ASN A 237 -33.57 -7.26 3.49
N THR A 238 -32.23 -7.28 3.36
CA THR A 238 -31.38 -6.17 3.78
C THR A 238 -31.44 -5.04 2.75
N ARG A 239 -31.66 -3.81 3.22
CA ARG A 239 -31.74 -2.62 2.38
C ARG A 239 -30.39 -1.88 2.39
N LEU A 240 -29.82 -1.66 1.21
CA LEU A 240 -28.64 -0.82 0.96
C LEU A 240 -29.09 0.53 0.40
N VAL A 241 -28.55 1.62 0.94
CA VAL A 241 -28.82 2.98 0.45
C VAL A 241 -27.75 3.39 -0.55
N LEU A 242 -28.15 3.81 -1.74
CA LEU A 242 -27.25 4.30 -2.79
C LEU A 242 -27.67 5.72 -3.25
N PRO A 243 -26.74 6.58 -3.66
CA PRO A 243 -27.09 7.87 -4.27
C PRO A 243 -27.69 7.67 -5.66
N VAL A 244 -28.69 8.46 -6.05
CA VAL A 244 -29.24 8.47 -7.43
C VAL A 244 -28.14 8.74 -8.47
N GLY A 245 -27.05 9.41 -8.10
CA GLY A 245 -25.86 9.58 -8.94
C GLY A 245 -25.20 8.26 -9.39
N THR A 246 -25.42 7.13 -8.70
CA THR A 246 -25.00 5.79 -9.17
C THR A 246 -25.98 5.17 -10.18
N ARG A 247 -27.02 5.91 -10.59
CA ARG A 247 -27.84 5.59 -11.78
C ARG A 247 -27.45 6.42 -12.99
N THR A 248 -26.54 7.37 -12.87
CA THR A 248 -26.21 8.29 -13.97
C THR A 248 -24.73 8.20 -14.28
N VAL A 249 -24.42 7.93 -15.54
CA VAL A 249 -23.04 7.90 -16.03
C VAL A 249 -22.71 9.28 -16.60
N PHE A 250 -21.62 9.90 -16.13
CA PHE A 250 -21.19 11.20 -16.63
C PHE A 250 -20.25 11.02 -17.84
N PRO A 251 -20.51 11.68 -18.99
CA PRO A 251 -19.54 11.74 -20.06
C PRO A 251 -18.36 12.61 -19.61
N VAL A 252 -17.15 12.06 -19.59
CA VAL A 252 -15.93 12.86 -19.38
C VAL A 252 -15.28 13.08 -20.75
N PRO A 253 -15.08 14.33 -21.20
CA PRO A 253 -14.04 14.61 -22.18
C PRO A 253 -12.78 15.08 -21.46
N SER A 254 -11.67 14.36 -21.63
CA SER A 254 -10.37 14.89 -22.08
C SER A 254 -9.23 13.95 -21.72
N THR A 255 -8.16 14.03 -22.52
CA THR A 255 -6.92 13.26 -22.43
C THR A 255 -5.99 13.67 -21.28
N GLU A 256 -6.38 14.66 -20.46
CA GLU A 256 -5.51 15.26 -19.43
C GLU A 256 -5.92 14.93 -17.98
N ASN A 257 -6.99 14.16 -17.76
CA ASN A 257 -7.44 13.83 -16.40
C ASN A 257 -6.61 12.68 -15.78
N ARG A 258 -5.39 13.00 -15.32
CA ARG A 258 -4.69 12.23 -14.28
C ARG A 258 -5.34 12.57 -12.94
N VAL A 259 -6.04 11.58 -12.36
CA VAL A 259 -6.64 11.59 -11.02
C VAL A 259 -7.62 12.75 -10.83
N THR A 260 -8.90 12.47 -11.09
CA THR A 260 -9.96 13.48 -10.98
C THR A 260 -10.09 14.00 -9.55
N LEU A 261 -10.45 15.28 -9.42
CA LEU A 261 -10.97 15.98 -8.23
C LEU A 261 -11.87 15.11 -7.32
N TYR A 262 -12.52 14.10 -7.89
CA TYR A 262 -13.27 13.04 -7.21
C TYR A 262 -12.44 12.19 -6.22
N ASP A 263 -11.23 11.78 -6.60
CA ASP A 263 -10.32 11.01 -5.75
C ASP A 263 -9.73 11.90 -4.63
N ASP A 264 -9.40 13.16 -4.93
CA ASP A 264 -8.99 14.16 -3.92
C ASP A 264 -10.12 14.51 -2.95
N CYS A 265 -11.37 14.58 -3.43
CA CYS A 265 -12.55 14.73 -2.59
C CYS A 265 -12.79 13.48 -1.73
N LEU A 266 -12.60 12.27 -2.27
CA LEU A 266 -12.66 11.03 -1.49
C LEU A 266 -11.59 10.99 -0.38
N HIS A 267 -10.38 11.47 -0.67
CA HIS A 267 -9.28 11.56 0.28
C HIS A 267 -9.53 12.64 1.36
N ALA A 268 -10.05 13.81 0.99
CA ALA A 268 -10.47 14.85 1.95
C ALA A 268 -11.65 14.38 2.82
N LEU A 269 -12.58 13.59 2.27
CA LEU A 269 -13.70 13.00 3.00
C LEU A 269 -13.28 11.90 3.97
N GLN A 270 -12.27 11.09 3.64
CA GLN A 270 -11.63 10.14 4.56
C GLN A 270 -10.96 10.84 5.75
N SER A 271 -10.49 12.08 5.55
CA SER A 271 -9.89 12.91 6.59
C SER A 271 -10.92 13.60 7.48
N LEU A 272 -12.06 14.06 6.93
CA LEU A 272 -13.04 14.89 7.63
C LEU A 272 -14.20 14.11 8.31
N ASN A 273 -14.56 12.92 7.83
CA ASN A 273 -15.73 12.16 8.32
C ASN A 273 -15.46 11.24 9.49
N ARG A 274 -14.65 11.70 10.45
CA ARG A 274 -14.53 10.95 11.68
C ARG A 274 -15.81 11.13 12.50
N SER A 275 -16.26 12.29 12.96
CA SER A 275 -17.33 12.35 13.98
C SER A 275 -18.81 12.37 13.54
N LEU A 276 -19.16 12.55 12.26
CA LEU A 276 -20.55 12.72 11.80
C LEU A 276 -20.84 11.92 10.52
N PRO A 277 -22.09 11.44 10.31
CA PRO A 277 -22.52 10.94 9.01
C PRO A 277 -22.37 12.01 7.92
N VAL A 278 -21.92 11.61 6.73
CA VAL A 278 -21.54 12.50 5.61
C VAL A 278 -22.66 13.50 5.23
N TYR A 279 -23.93 13.12 5.40
CA TYR A 279 -25.09 13.96 5.10
C TYR A 279 -25.34 15.10 6.12
N GLU A 280 -24.61 15.13 7.23
CA GLU A 280 -24.74 16.15 8.29
C GLU A 280 -23.67 17.26 8.20
N ASN A 281 -22.80 17.23 7.18
CA ASN A 281 -21.66 18.15 7.04
C ASN A 281 -21.96 19.30 6.06
N ALA A 282 -22.13 20.52 6.59
CA ALA A 282 -22.48 21.71 5.80
C ALA A 282 -21.37 22.21 4.84
N ALA A 283 -20.09 21.86 5.08
CA ALA A 283 -18.98 22.27 4.21
C ALA A 283 -18.93 21.49 2.89
N LEU A 284 -19.50 20.28 2.89
CA LEU A 284 -19.58 19.36 1.76
C LEU A 284 -20.42 19.90 0.60
N HIS A 285 -21.44 20.71 0.90
CA HIS A 285 -22.27 21.42 -0.09
C HIS A 285 -21.52 22.52 -0.88
N ARG A 286 -20.34 22.97 -0.42
CA ARG A 286 -19.58 24.07 -1.03
C ARG A 286 -18.34 23.63 -1.82
N LEU A 287 -17.83 22.42 -1.57
CA LEU A 287 -16.55 21.93 -2.09
C LEU A 287 -16.69 21.00 -3.30
N LEU A 288 -17.88 20.44 -3.56
CA LEU A 288 -18.14 19.53 -4.68
C LEU A 288 -18.81 20.31 -5.82
N PRO A 289 -18.26 20.29 -7.05
CA PRO A 289 -18.97 20.82 -8.20
C PRO A 289 -20.13 19.88 -8.53
N GLU A 290 -21.35 20.38 -8.35
CA GLU A 290 -22.65 19.71 -8.60
C GLU A 290 -23.04 18.53 -7.68
N PRO A 291 -24.35 18.32 -7.43
CA PRO A 291 -24.86 17.88 -6.13
C PRO A 291 -24.95 16.37 -5.89
N TYR A 292 -24.21 15.55 -6.62
CA TYR A 292 -24.35 14.09 -6.50
C TYR A 292 -22.99 13.40 -6.49
N ILE A 293 -22.54 12.98 -5.30
CA ILE A 293 -22.03 11.65 -4.95
C ILE A 293 -21.75 11.69 -3.45
N SER A 294 -22.75 11.34 -2.66
CA SER A 294 -22.67 11.28 -1.20
C SER A 294 -23.24 9.97 -0.70
N SER A 295 -22.54 8.87 -0.97
CA SER A 295 -22.45 7.70 -0.07
C SER A 295 -21.70 6.57 -0.76
N HIS A 296 -20.46 6.28 -0.37
CA HIS A 296 -19.87 4.92 -0.37
C HIS A 296 -18.46 4.91 0.24
N ILE A 297 -18.35 5.38 1.48
CA ILE A 297 -17.19 5.05 2.32
C ILE A 297 -17.77 4.61 3.66
N ASN A 298 -17.93 3.30 3.85
CA ASN A 298 -17.67 2.71 5.18
C ASN A 298 -17.69 1.18 5.27
N ASN A 299 -18.02 0.38 4.25
CA ASN A 299 -17.77 -1.07 4.31
C ASN A 299 -17.46 -1.55 2.88
N GLY A 300 -16.37 -2.31 2.68
CA GLY A 300 -15.82 -2.65 1.35
C GLY A 300 -16.73 -3.52 0.45
N PRO A 301 -16.25 -4.02 -0.71
CA PRO A 301 -15.02 -3.76 -1.43
C PRO A 301 -15.32 -2.75 -2.56
N ILE A 302 -14.32 -2.34 -3.34
CA ILE A 302 -14.60 -1.75 -4.65
C ILE A 302 -13.84 -2.63 -5.64
N ALA A 303 -14.51 -3.63 -6.21
CA ALA A 303 -13.96 -4.25 -7.42
C ALA A 303 -14.18 -3.27 -8.57
N ARG A 304 -13.08 -2.84 -9.21
CA ARG A 304 -13.05 -2.19 -10.52
C ARG A 304 -12.68 -3.24 -11.57
N CYS A 305 -13.26 -3.17 -12.77
CA CYS A 305 -12.88 -4.07 -13.87
C CYS A 305 -11.39 -3.87 -14.25
N THR A 306 -10.61 -4.95 -14.11
CA THR A 306 -9.16 -4.96 -14.36
C THR A 306 -8.68 -6.22 -15.08
N ASN A 307 -9.59 -6.90 -15.76
CA ASN A 307 -9.22 -8.01 -16.62
C ASN A 307 -8.23 -7.50 -17.67
N SER A 308 -7.03 -8.09 -17.73
CA SER A 308 -5.95 -7.69 -18.65
C SER A 308 -6.33 -7.81 -20.13
N THR A 309 -7.36 -8.61 -20.43
CA THR A 309 -7.95 -8.72 -21.78
C THR A 309 -9.09 -7.74 -22.03
N CYS A 310 -9.49 -6.95 -21.04
CA CYS A 310 -10.56 -5.97 -21.13
C CYS A 310 -10.02 -4.53 -21.09
N SER A 311 -10.10 -3.85 -22.23
CA SER A 311 -9.63 -2.47 -22.42
C SER A 311 -10.74 -1.42 -22.27
N ARG A 312 -11.93 -1.78 -21.76
CA ARG A 312 -13.07 -0.84 -21.65
C ARG A 312 -12.98 0.00 -20.39
N CYS A 313 -13.00 1.31 -20.57
CA CYS A 313 -13.13 2.26 -19.47
C CYS A 313 -14.49 2.11 -18.75
N LEU A 314 -14.49 2.21 -17.42
CA LEU A 314 -15.70 2.14 -16.58
C LEU A 314 -16.62 3.37 -16.71
N TYR A 315 -16.24 4.35 -17.52
CA TYR A 315 -16.83 5.70 -17.52
C TYR A 315 -18.05 5.88 -18.41
N THR A 316 -18.45 4.88 -19.20
CA THR A 316 -19.62 4.98 -20.11
C THR A 316 -20.72 3.97 -19.79
N SER A 317 -20.38 2.83 -19.19
CA SER A 317 -21.32 1.80 -18.74
C SER A 317 -20.62 0.91 -17.72
N TYR A 318 -21.29 0.53 -16.63
CA TYR A 318 -20.78 -0.46 -15.70
C TYR A 318 -21.87 -1.45 -15.27
N TYR A 319 -21.43 -2.65 -14.91
CA TYR A 319 -22.21 -3.73 -14.35
C TYR A 319 -22.02 -3.73 -12.83
N PHE A 320 -23.10 -3.41 -12.11
CA PHE A 320 -23.15 -3.47 -10.66
C PHE A 320 -23.47 -4.90 -10.21
N MET A 321 -22.66 -5.45 -9.31
CA MET A 321 -22.87 -6.77 -8.72
C MET A 321 -22.83 -6.67 -7.19
N VAL A 322 -23.79 -7.29 -6.52
CA VAL A 322 -23.75 -7.48 -5.06
C VAL A 322 -23.32 -8.91 -4.78
N VAL A 323 -22.37 -9.07 -3.86
CA VAL A 323 -21.84 -10.38 -3.47
C VAL A 323 -21.85 -10.54 -1.96
N LYS A 324 -21.88 -11.80 -1.51
CA LYS A 324 -21.78 -12.18 -0.11
C LYS A 324 -20.78 -13.30 0.06
N ARG A 325 -20.09 -13.30 1.21
CA ARG A 325 -19.09 -14.29 1.54
C ARG A 325 -19.74 -15.61 1.97
N ARG A 326 -19.32 -16.72 1.36
CA ARG A 326 -19.75 -18.07 1.77
C ARG A 326 -19.27 -18.36 3.19
N GLY A 327 -20.16 -18.89 4.03
CA GLY A 327 -19.85 -19.27 5.41
C GLY A 327 -19.68 -18.11 6.39
N SER A 328 -19.92 -16.86 5.99
CA SER A 328 -19.90 -15.71 6.90
C SER A 328 -21.22 -15.63 7.69
N THR A 329 -21.14 -15.48 9.02
CA THR A 329 -22.29 -15.16 9.87
C THR A 329 -22.66 -13.66 9.81
N SER A 330 -21.80 -12.84 9.21
CA SER A 330 -22.05 -11.41 9.01
C SER A 330 -23.18 -11.17 8.00
N LYS A 331 -24.06 -10.21 8.31
CA LYS A 331 -25.08 -9.70 7.38
C LYS A 331 -24.52 -8.69 6.36
N GLN A 332 -23.21 -8.46 6.37
CA GLN A 332 -22.57 -7.52 5.44
C GLN A 332 -22.69 -7.98 3.99
N LEU A 333 -23.06 -7.03 3.14
CA LEU A 333 -23.13 -7.15 1.69
C LEU A 333 -22.00 -6.34 1.07
N PHE A 334 -21.47 -6.86 -0.04
CA PHE A 334 -20.32 -6.30 -0.74
C PHE A 334 -20.76 -5.85 -2.14
N THR A 335 -20.38 -4.65 -2.57
CA THR A 335 -20.74 -4.10 -3.89
C THR A 335 -19.55 -4.07 -4.84
N CYS A 336 -19.76 -4.39 -6.11
CA CYS A 336 -18.70 -4.52 -7.11
C CYS A 336 -19.12 -3.85 -8.43
N ASN A 337 -18.19 -3.17 -9.11
CA ASN A 337 -18.44 -2.45 -10.35
C ASN A 337 -17.53 -2.94 -11.49
N PHE A 338 -18.12 -3.47 -12.56
CA PHE A 338 -17.37 -4.02 -13.70
C PHE A 338 -17.68 -3.29 -15.00
N CYS A 339 -16.75 -3.26 -15.95
CA CYS A 339 -16.95 -2.68 -17.28
C CYS A 339 -18.00 -3.44 -18.11
N THR A 340 -18.20 -4.75 -17.83
CA THR A 340 -19.16 -5.62 -18.54
C THR A 340 -19.63 -6.76 -17.62
N ASN A 341 -20.79 -7.35 -17.94
CA ASN A 341 -21.26 -8.59 -17.30
C ASN A 341 -20.21 -9.73 -17.43
N ARG A 342 -19.57 -9.87 -18.60
CA ARG A 342 -18.52 -10.86 -18.81
C ARG A 342 -17.36 -10.71 -17.80
N CYS A 343 -16.95 -9.49 -17.49
CA CYS A 343 -15.90 -9.24 -16.50
C CYS A 343 -16.35 -9.52 -15.07
N ALA A 344 -17.61 -9.24 -14.75
CA ALA A 344 -18.21 -9.61 -13.47
C ALA A 344 -18.25 -11.14 -13.28
N LEU A 345 -18.70 -11.86 -14.31
CA LEU A 345 -18.75 -13.33 -14.29
C LEU A 345 -17.36 -13.95 -14.17
N LEU A 346 -16.36 -13.45 -14.92
CA LEU A 346 -14.98 -13.92 -14.79
C LEU A 346 -14.43 -13.72 -13.38
N TRP A 347 -14.65 -12.54 -12.79
CA TRP A 347 -14.27 -12.27 -11.40
C TRP A 347 -14.98 -13.22 -10.45
N LEU A 348 -16.28 -13.46 -10.64
CA LEU A 348 -17.07 -14.35 -9.80
C LEU A 348 -16.55 -15.79 -9.91
N THR A 349 -16.23 -16.29 -11.10
CA THR A 349 -15.64 -17.62 -11.30
C THR A 349 -14.29 -17.76 -10.60
N SER A 350 -13.44 -16.72 -10.64
CA SER A 350 -12.16 -16.74 -9.91
C SER A 350 -12.30 -16.70 -8.38
N ASN A 351 -13.47 -16.28 -7.88
CA ASN A 351 -13.72 -16.01 -6.47
C ASN A 351 -14.89 -16.84 -5.90
N ASP A 352 -15.41 -17.81 -6.64
CA ASP A 352 -16.65 -18.56 -6.36
C ASP A 352 -16.60 -19.40 -5.07
N LYS A 353 -15.40 -19.87 -4.71
CA LYS A 353 -15.11 -20.55 -3.44
C LYS A 353 -15.33 -19.64 -2.23
N LYS A 354 -15.15 -18.33 -2.39
CA LYS A 354 -15.20 -17.34 -1.30
C LYS A 354 -16.49 -16.54 -1.31
N TYR A 355 -16.98 -16.18 -2.49
CA TYR A 355 -18.14 -15.31 -2.66
C TYR A 355 -19.18 -15.94 -3.56
N TYR A 356 -20.43 -15.58 -3.32
CA TYR A 356 -21.53 -15.86 -4.23
C TYR A 356 -22.23 -14.54 -4.56
N GLN A 357 -22.70 -14.43 -5.80
CA GLN A 357 -23.52 -13.30 -6.20
C GLN A 357 -24.86 -13.42 -5.48
N VAL A 358 -25.30 -12.30 -4.92
CA VAL A 358 -26.61 -12.22 -4.28
C VAL A 358 -27.58 -11.56 -5.24
N ASN A 359 -28.82 -12.03 -5.23
CA ASN A 359 -29.89 -11.37 -5.97
C ASN A 359 -30.35 -10.12 -5.21
N TRP A 360 -30.47 -9.03 -5.94
CA TRP A 360 -30.88 -7.74 -5.41
C TRP A 360 -31.85 -7.06 -6.38
N ARG A 361 -32.69 -6.17 -5.85
CA ARG A 361 -33.64 -5.36 -6.61
C ARG A 361 -33.47 -3.89 -6.28
N VAL A 362 -33.64 -3.04 -7.28
CA VAL A 362 -33.76 -1.60 -7.10
C VAL A 362 -35.19 -1.30 -6.64
N SER A 363 -35.34 -0.51 -5.57
CA SER A 363 -36.62 -0.01 -5.10
C SER A 363 -36.50 1.52 -5.01
N ASP A 364 -37.37 2.19 -5.76
CA ASP A 364 -37.45 3.65 -5.82
C ASP A 364 -38.30 4.23 -4.69
N ASP A 365 -39.27 3.46 -4.18
CA ASP A 365 -40.16 3.88 -3.09
C ASP A 365 -40.47 2.72 -2.12
N ASP A 366 -40.99 3.07 -0.94
CA ASP A 366 -41.36 2.14 0.15
C ASP A 366 -42.56 1.22 -0.18
N ASP A 367 -43.19 1.37 -1.34
CA ASP A 367 -44.34 0.56 -1.75
C ASP A 367 -43.89 -0.68 -2.55
N ASP A 368 -44.32 -1.85 -2.07
CA ASP A 368 -44.06 -3.20 -2.58
C ASP A 368 -44.76 -3.48 -3.95
N ASP A 369 -44.91 -2.49 -4.82
CA ASP A 369 -45.56 -2.68 -6.13
C ASP A 369 -44.56 -2.98 -7.24
N GLU A 370 -44.86 -4.06 -7.96
CA GLU A 370 -44.07 -4.70 -8.99
C GLU A 370 -43.63 -3.73 -10.11
N GLU A 371 -42.35 -3.75 -10.49
CA GLU A 371 -41.92 -4.25 -11.81
C GLU A 371 -40.40 -4.18 -11.99
N HIS A 372 -39.87 -5.19 -12.71
CA HIS A 372 -38.49 -5.39 -13.19
C HIS A 372 -37.45 -6.01 -12.24
N VAL A 373 -37.36 -7.35 -12.34
CA VAL A 373 -36.16 -8.12 -11.97
C VAL A 373 -35.08 -7.85 -13.02
N SER A 374 -34.10 -6.98 -12.72
CA SER A 374 -32.88 -6.90 -13.51
C SER A 374 -31.66 -7.11 -12.63
N SER A 375 -30.92 -8.19 -12.89
CA SER A 375 -29.56 -8.41 -12.37
C SER A 375 -28.51 -7.55 -13.09
N VAL A 376 -28.94 -6.59 -13.93
CA VAL A 376 -28.09 -5.73 -14.73
C VAL A 376 -28.70 -4.33 -14.84
N LEU A 377 -27.99 -3.31 -14.38
CA LEU A 377 -28.22 -1.93 -14.84
C LEU A 377 -27.66 -1.82 -16.27
N TYR A 378 -28.46 -2.17 -17.29
CA TYR A 378 -28.15 -1.83 -18.68
C TYR A 378 -28.64 -0.40 -18.94
N MET A 379 -27.73 0.56 -18.96
CA MET A 379 -28.02 1.92 -19.41
C MET A 379 -27.22 2.20 -20.67
N SER A 380 -27.93 2.18 -21.80
CA SER A 380 -27.40 2.64 -23.08
C SER A 380 -27.46 4.16 -23.12
N CYS A 381 -26.32 4.84 -23.25
CA CYS A 381 -26.31 6.23 -23.67
C CYS A 381 -26.71 6.27 -25.15
N LYS A 382 -27.93 6.74 -25.47
CA LYS A 382 -28.22 7.15 -26.85
C LYS A 382 -27.37 8.39 -27.12
N CYS A 383 -26.35 8.22 -27.95
CA CYS A 383 -25.61 9.36 -28.50
C CYS A 383 -26.58 10.17 -29.37
N TYR A 384 -26.71 11.47 -29.10
CA TYR A 384 -27.06 12.44 -30.13
C TYR A 384 -25.77 13.14 -30.55
#